data_AF-A0A2H4SKZ1-F1
#
_entry.id   AF-A0A2H4SKZ1-F1
#
_cell.length_a   1.000
_cell.length_b   1.000
_cell.length_c   1.000
_cell.angle_alpha   90.00
_cell.angle_beta   90.00
_cell.angle_gamma   90.00
#
_symmetry.space_group_name_H-M   'P 1'
#
loop_
_entity.id
_entity.type
_entity.pdbx_description
1 polymer ?
#
loop_
_entity_poly.entity_id
_entity_poly.type
_entity_poly.pdbx_seq_one_letter_code
_entity_poly.pdbx_strand_id
1 'polypeptide(L)'
;MVSKKNRLYIALYPSGITGNEERRYHWGFLVGPKIENKPKVSGRRFHVKNNPFHNWIYEEMDLPNVRGTISLLARILIAKIEDDERLVQIFRETPVVQGDANWRCRTWISDALARIQKDGGAVGTAQLDWRIIEPLARKYVAEKTAAGRYAGSVSMLLPKPTWDAIEGRETVP
;
A
#
# COMPACT_ATOMS: atom_id res chain seq x y z
N MET A 1 12.40 25.30 -4.74
CA MET A 1 12.83 23.95 -5.16
C MET A 1 11.82 22.92 -4.65
N VAL A 2 11.28 22.08 -5.52
CA VAL A 2 10.31 21.06 -5.10
C VAL A 2 11.08 19.86 -4.53
N SER A 3 10.92 19.59 -3.24
CA SER A 3 11.61 18.49 -2.57
C SER A 3 11.33 17.14 -3.27
N LYS A 4 12.39 16.40 -3.63
CA LYS A 4 12.35 15.08 -4.31
C LYS A 4 12.08 13.94 -3.33
N LYS A 5 11.22 14.19 -2.34
CA LYS A 5 10.86 13.24 -1.29
C LYS A 5 10.11 12.03 -1.84
N ASN A 6 10.32 10.87 -1.23
CA ASN A 6 9.55 9.69 -1.53
C ASN A 6 8.06 9.86 -1.15
N ARG A 7 7.27 8.90 -1.59
CA ARG A 7 5.83 8.82 -1.45
C ARG A 7 5.47 7.50 -0.81
N LEU A 8 4.59 7.56 0.18
CA LEU A 8 4.04 6.40 0.83
C LEU A 8 2.67 6.09 0.23
N TYR A 9 2.50 4.85 -0.19
CA TYR A 9 1.24 4.35 -0.74
C TYR A 9 0.72 3.16 0.06
N ILE A 10 -0.60 3.03 0.14
CA ILE A 10 -1.25 1.74 0.40
C ILE A 10 -1.36 0.97 -0.90
N ALA A 11 -1.08 -0.32 -0.87
CA ALA A 11 -1.20 -1.23 -2.00
C ALA A 11 -2.21 -2.35 -1.71
N LEU A 12 -3.04 -2.63 -2.71
CA LEU A 12 -4.08 -3.65 -2.65
C LEU A 12 -3.73 -4.77 -3.62
N TYR A 13 -3.83 -5.99 -3.12
CA TYR A 13 -3.60 -7.24 -3.85
C TYR A 13 -4.78 -8.17 -3.64
N PRO A 14 -5.05 -9.13 -4.55
CA PRO A 14 -5.96 -10.23 -4.26
C PRO A 14 -5.41 -11.04 -3.10
N SER A 15 -6.24 -11.39 -2.11
CA SER A 15 -5.83 -12.31 -1.04
C SER A 15 -5.89 -13.79 -1.45
N GLY A 16 -6.59 -14.09 -2.55
CA GLY A 16 -6.94 -15.45 -2.95
C GLY A 16 -8.19 -16.01 -2.25
N ILE A 17 -8.77 -15.28 -1.30
CA ILE A 17 -9.98 -15.70 -0.58
C ILE A 17 -11.22 -15.24 -1.34
N THR A 18 -12.08 -16.19 -1.67
CA THR A 18 -13.36 -15.97 -2.36
C THR A 18 -14.53 -15.99 -1.36
N GLY A 19 -15.63 -15.31 -1.70
CA GLY A 19 -16.86 -15.32 -0.89
C GLY A 19 -16.79 -14.57 0.44
N ASN A 20 -15.70 -13.85 0.74
CA ASN A 20 -15.55 -13.06 1.96
C ASN A 20 -15.04 -11.65 1.63
N GLU A 21 -15.92 -10.65 1.71
CA GLU A 21 -15.60 -9.27 1.33
C GLU A 21 -14.53 -8.66 2.24
N GLU A 22 -14.61 -8.91 3.56
CA GLU A 22 -13.63 -8.43 4.53
C GLU A 22 -12.22 -8.90 4.16
N ARG A 23 -12.10 -10.19 3.80
CA ARG A 23 -10.84 -10.88 3.51
C ARG A 23 -10.41 -10.81 2.04
N ARG A 24 -11.13 -10.09 1.19
CA ARG A 24 -10.91 -10.07 -0.27
C ARG A 24 -9.52 -9.57 -0.69
N TYR A 25 -8.95 -8.67 0.10
CA TYR A 25 -7.69 -7.99 -0.24
C TYR A 25 -6.58 -8.33 0.74
N HIS A 26 -5.38 -8.53 0.18
CA HIS A 26 -4.12 -8.44 0.90
C HIS A 26 -3.60 -7.00 0.80
N TRP A 27 -3.07 -6.49 1.91
CA TRP A 27 -2.66 -5.09 2.07
C TRP A 27 -1.17 -4.98 2.33
N GLY A 28 -0.57 -3.91 1.84
CA GLY A 28 0.83 -3.56 2.10
C GLY A 28 1.08 -2.08 1.90
N PHE A 29 2.26 -1.62 2.30
CA PHE A 29 2.78 -0.32 1.92
C PHE A 29 3.71 -0.43 0.70
N LEU A 30 3.73 0.62 -0.10
CA LEU A 30 4.77 0.87 -1.08
C LEU A 30 5.44 2.20 -0.78
N VAL A 31 6.77 2.21 -0.88
CA VAL A 31 7.58 3.43 -0.85
C VAL A 31 8.23 3.59 -2.21
N GLY A 32 8.04 4.75 -2.83
CA GLY A 32 8.60 5.05 -4.15
C GLY A 32 8.90 6.53 -4.35
N PRO A 33 9.67 6.88 -5.39
CA PRO A 33 10.02 8.26 -5.67
C PRO A 33 8.80 9.08 -6.09
N LYS A 34 8.81 10.38 -5.79
CA LYS A 34 7.78 11.32 -6.28
C LYS A 34 7.65 11.31 -7.81
N ILE A 35 8.77 11.20 -8.52
CA ILE A 35 8.82 11.28 -9.98
C ILE A 35 8.97 9.87 -10.55
N GLU A 36 7.93 9.38 -11.21
CA GLU A 36 7.83 8.00 -11.71
C GLU A 36 7.89 7.92 -13.25
N ASN A 37 8.58 8.85 -13.91
CA ASN A 37 8.63 8.97 -15.38
C ASN A 37 9.68 8.06 -16.05
N LYS A 38 10.46 7.31 -15.29
CA LYS A 38 11.48 6.39 -15.81
C LYS A 38 10.88 5.03 -16.17
N PRO A 39 11.49 4.25 -17.09
CA PRO A 39 11.01 2.89 -17.41
C PRO A 39 10.97 1.97 -16.17
N LYS A 40 12.04 2.00 -15.37
CA LYS A 40 12.11 1.36 -14.06
C LYS A 40 12.00 2.43 -12.97
N VAL A 41 11.08 2.21 -12.03
CA VAL A 41 10.82 3.11 -10.91
C VAL A 41 11.01 2.30 -9.64
N SER A 42 12.27 2.17 -9.22
CA SER A 42 12.61 1.37 -8.04
C SER A 42 11.89 1.89 -6.80
N GLY A 43 11.53 0.97 -5.91
CA GLY A 43 10.88 1.27 -4.65
C GLY A 43 10.95 0.08 -3.72
N ARG A 44 10.17 0.10 -2.63
CA ARG A 44 10.11 -1.01 -1.67
C ARG A 44 8.67 -1.34 -1.31
N ARG A 45 8.43 -2.60 -0.95
CA ARG A 45 7.18 -3.09 -0.37
C ARG A 45 7.40 -3.50 1.08
N PHE A 46 6.44 -3.15 1.91
CA PHE A 46 6.35 -3.57 3.31
C PHE A 46 5.01 -4.21 3.54
N HIS A 47 4.97 -5.45 4.00
CA HIS A 47 3.72 -6.10 4.33
C HIS A 47 3.95 -7.23 5.32
N VAL A 48 2.84 -7.69 5.90
CA VAL A 48 2.82 -8.94 6.65
C VAL A 48 2.04 -9.97 5.87
N LYS A 49 2.50 -11.21 5.84
CA LYS A 49 1.79 -12.32 5.19
C LYS A 49 1.72 -13.52 6.11
N ASN A 50 0.68 -14.32 5.95
CA ASN A 50 0.58 -15.58 6.65
C ASN A 50 1.43 -16.62 5.91
N ASN A 51 2.46 -17.12 6.58
CA ASN A 51 3.26 -18.24 6.11
C ASN A 51 2.66 -19.54 6.68
N PRO A 52 2.24 -20.49 5.83
CA PRO A 52 1.67 -21.77 6.28
C PRO A 52 2.52 -22.53 7.29
N PHE A 53 3.85 -22.30 7.30
CA PHE A 53 4.80 -22.98 8.19
C PHE A 53 5.34 -22.10 9.31
N HIS A 54 5.24 -20.78 9.21
CA HIS A 54 5.94 -19.84 10.10
C HIS A 54 5.03 -18.77 10.73
N ASN A 55 3.70 -18.99 10.70
CA ASN A 55 2.70 -18.02 11.13
C ASN A 55 2.83 -16.67 10.39
N TRP A 56 2.33 -15.57 10.96
CA TRP A 56 2.46 -14.26 10.33
C TRP A 56 3.90 -13.78 10.31
N ILE A 57 4.39 -13.30 9.16
CA ILE A 57 5.75 -12.76 9.02
C ILE A 57 5.69 -11.38 8.38
N TYR A 58 6.60 -10.51 8.81
CA TYR A 58 6.88 -9.23 8.18
C TYR A 58 7.92 -9.38 7.08
N GLU A 59 7.71 -8.73 5.94
CA GLU A 59 8.63 -8.69 4.82
C GLU A 59 8.87 -7.27 4.32
N GLU A 60 10.16 -6.96 4.12
CA GLU A 60 10.64 -5.82 3.35
C GLU A 60 11.24 -6.34 2.05
N MET A 61 10.81 -5.79 0.92
CA MET A 61 11.34 -6.24 -0.37
C MET A 61 11.59 -5.06 -1.30
N ASP A 62 12.76 -5.06 -1.93
CA ASP A 62 13.05 -4.17 -3.04
C ASP A 62 12.20 -4.54 -4.26
N LEU A 63 11.70 -3.49 -4.92
CA LEU A 63 10.89 -3.60 -6.11
C LEU A 63 11.61 -2.94 -7.28
N PRO A 64 11.77 -3.63 -8.43
CA PRO A 64 12.33 -3.01 -9.62
C PRO A 64 11.38 -1.96 -10.24
N ASN A 65 10.08 -2.04 -9.95
CA ASN A 65 9.08 -1.08 -10.41
C ASN A 65 7.89 -0.99 -9.44
N VAL A 66 7.81 0.11 -8.69
CA VAL A 66 6.73 0.38 -7.72
C VAL A 66 5.38 0.66 -8.38
N ARG A 67 5.36 0.96 -9.69
CA ARG A 67 4.13 1.24 -10.45
C ARG A 67 3.31 0.01 -10.77
N GLY A 68 3.88 -1.19 -10.68
CA GLY A 68 3.22 -2.40 -11.14
C GLY A 68 3.98 -3.64 -10.70
N THR A 69 3.78 -4.04 -9.44
CA THR A 69 4.25 -5.34 -8.96
C THR A 69 3.29 -6.45 -9.43
N ILE A 70 3.74 -7.70 -9.34
CA ILE A 70 2.90 -8.87 -9.65
C ILE A 70 1.59 -8.79 -8.83
N SER A 71 0.47 -8.94 -9.52
CA SER A 71 -0.90 -8.95 -8.96
C SER A 71 -1.33 -7.68 -8.22
N LEU A 72 -0.63 -6.56 -8.35
CA LEU A 72 -1.07 -5.29 -7.76
C LEU A 72 -2.36 -4.82 -8.44
N LEU A 73 -3.37 -4.49 -7.63
CA LEU A 73 -4.65 -3.96 -8.11
C LEU A 73 -4.59 -2.44 -8.19
N ALA A 74 -4.28 -1.77 -7.07
CA ALA A 74 -4.21 -0.32 -7.01
C ALA A 74 -3.19 0.17 -5.98
N ARG A 75 -2.82 1.44 -6.13
CA ARG A 75 -2.02 2.21 -5.17
C ARG A 75 -2.84 3.40 -4.68
N ILE A 76 -2.77 3.69 -3.38
CA ILE A 76 -3.39 4.89 -2.79
C ILE A 76 -2.27 5.71 -2.19
N LEU A 77 -1.95 6.86 -2.78
CA LEU A 77 -0.97 7.79 -2.22
C LEU A 77 -1.57 8.41 -0.95
N ILE A 78 -0.92 8.17 0.18
CA ILE A 78 -1.41 8.60 1.49
C ILE A 78 -0.47 9.60 2.18
N ALA A 79 0.82 9.64 1.83
CA ALA A 79 1.74 10.57 2.47
C ALA A 79 2.93 11.00 1.61
N LYS A 80 3.44 12.20 1.89
CA LYS A 80 4.77 12.67 1.47
C LYS A 80 5.77 12.33 2.58
N ILE A 81 6.78 11.53 2.28
CA ILE A 81 7.75 11.06 3.27
C ILE A 81 8.74 12.17 3.58
N GLU A 82 9.03 12.40 4.85
CA GLU A 82 10.00 13.38 5.32
C GLU A 82 11.32 12.72 5.71
N ASP A 83 11.22 11.53 6.32
CA ASP A 83 12.35 10.71 6.78
C ASP A 83 12.09 9.23 6.46
N ASP A 84 12.79 8.72 5.44
CA ASP A 84 12.65 7.33 4.96
C ASP A 84 13.15 6.31 5.99
N GLU A 85 14.23 6.59 6.72
CA GLU A 85 14.81 5.66 7.70
C GLU A 85 13.89 5.53 8.91
N ARG A 86 13.38 6.67 9.39
CA ARG A 86 12.41 6.71 10.49
C ARG A 86 11.12 5.99 10.13
N LEU A 87 10.60 6.18 8.92
CA LEU A 87 9.42 5.46 8.45
C LEU A 87 9.64 3.93 8.44
N VAL A 88 10.80 3.48 7.96
CA VAL A 88 11.15 2.05 7.95
C VAL A 88 11.25 1.50 9.36
N GLN A 89 11.86 2.26 10.28
CA GLN A 89 11.98 1.83 11.66
C GLN A 89 10.60 1.63 12.30
N ILE A 90 9.64 2.52 12.01
CA ILE A 90 8.25 2.35 12.46
C ILE A 90 7.65 1.04 11.93
N PHE A 91 7.86 0.70 10.65
CA PHE A 91 7.36 -0.56 10.10
C PHE A 91 7.98 -1.78 10.77
N ARG A 92 9.30 -1.78 11.00
CA ARG A 92 10.03 -2.86 11.68
C ARG A 92 9.57 -3.06 13.11
N GLU A 93 9.26 -1.98 13.82
CA GLU A 93 8.82 -2.00 15.21
C GLU A 93 7.31 -2.23 15.36
N THR A 94 6.54 -2.20 14.26
CA THR A 94 5.10 -2.49 14.29
C THR A 94 4.89 -3.99 14.56
N PRO A 95 4.25 -4.38 15.68
CA PRO A 95 4.15 -5.78 16.09
C PRO A 95 3.43 -6.67 15.08
N VAL A 96 3.99 -7.86 14.88
CA VAL A 96 3.33 -8.97 14.18
C VAL A 96 2.74 -9.90 15.23
N VAL A 97 1.42 -9.86 15.40
CA VAL A 97 0.73 -10.61 16.46
C VAL A 97 0.42 -12.03 15.98
N GLN A 98 0.80 -13.01 16.79
CA GLN A 98 0.57 -14.43 16.52
C GLN A 98 -0.60 -14.96 17.35
N GLY A 99 -1.26 -16.01 16.86
CA GLY A 99 -2.31 -16.72 17.60
C GLY A 99 -3.65 -15.97 17.74
N ASP A 100 -3.75 -14.72 17.30
CA ASP A 100 -5.00 -13.97 17.29
C ASP A 100 -5.81 -14.27 16.02
N ALA A 101 -6.98 -14.87 16.20
CA ALA A 101 -7.90 -15.24 15.13
C ALA A 101 -8.47 -14.03 14.37
N ASN A 102 -8.40 -12.82 14.91
CA ASN A 102 -8.86 -11.57 14.28
C ASN A 102 -7.73 -10.75 13.66
N TRP A 103 -6.46 -11.10 13.92
CA TRP A 103 -5.32 -10.35 13.40
C TRP A 103 -5.05 -10.65 11.93
N ARG A 104 -4.78 -9.62 11.13
CA ARG A 104 -4.65 -9.66 9.66
C ARG A 104 -3.59 -8.67 9.16
N CYS A 105 -3.21 -8.76 7.89
CA CYS A 105 -2.43 -7.71 7.25
C CYS A 105 -3.10 -6.32 7.33
N ARG A 106 -4.43 -6.26 7.26
CA ARG A 106 -5.20 -5.04 7.47
C ARG A 106 -5.02 -4.43 8.87
N THR A 107 -4.99 -5.26 9.93
CA THR A 107 -4.81 -4.75 11.30
C THR A 107 -3.40 -4.23 11.50
N TRP A 108 -2.39 -4.88 10.91
CA TRP A 108 -1.01 -4.37 10.90
C TRP A 108 -0.88 -3.03 10.20
N ILE A 109 -1.54 -2.84 9.03
CA ILE A 109 -1.57 -1.54 8.34
C ILE A 109 -2.17 -0.46 9.24
N SER A 110 -3.30 -0.74 9.89
CA SER A 110 -3.95 0.22 10.79
C SER A 110 -3.05 0.62 11.96
N ASP A 111 -2.33 -0.33 12.57
CA ASP A 111 -1.39 -0.04 13.67
C ASP A 111 -0.18 0.77 13.18
N ALA A 112 0.42 0.38 12.05
CA ALA A 112 1.53 1.13 11.44
C ALA A 112 1.14 2.59 11.14
N LEU A 113 -0.06 2.84 10.61
CA LEU A 113 -0.56 4.19 10.37
C LEU A 113 -0.72 4.99 11.67
N ALA A 114 -1.26 4.38 12.72
CA ALA A 114 -1.39 5.02 14.02
C ALA A 114 -0.01 5.36 14.62
N ARG A 115 1.00 4.51 14.42
CA ARG A 115 2.38 4.74 14.84
C ARG A 115 3.04 5.86 14.04
N ILE A 116 2.85 5.92 12.73
CA ILE A 116 3.31 7.05 11.89
C ILE A 116 2.70 8.36 12.38
N GLN A 117 1.40 8.36 12.70
CA GLN A 117 0.71 9.53 13.20
C GLN A 117 1.25 9.97 14.58
N LYS A 118 1.49 9.01 15.49
CA LYS A 118 2.06 9.28 16.81
C LYS A 118 3.50 9.78 16.74
N ASP A 119 4.28 9.25 15.80
CA ASP A 119 5.66 9.63 15.56
C ASP A 119 5.80 11.11 15.15
N GLY A 120 4.92 11.57 14.26
CA GLY A 120 4.82 12.97 13.87
C GLY A 120 5.99 13.54 13.05
N GLY A 121 6.99 12.73 12.69
CA GLY A 121 8.19 13.17 11.96
C GLY A 121 8.53 12.37 10.71
N ALA A 122 8.08 11.13 10.58
CA ALA A 122 8.36 10.28 9.41
C ALA A 122 7.72 10.81 8.11
N VAL A 123 6.59 11.53 8.21
CA VAL A 123 5.84 12.04 7.06
C VAL A 123 5.38 13.49 7.28
N GLY A 124 5.19 14.20 6.17
CA GLY A 124 4.71 15.59 6.14
C GLY A 124 3.21 15.62 5.87
N THR A 125 2.80 16.19 4.73
CA THR A 125 1.39 16.13 4.31
C THR A 125 0.95 14.69 4.14
N ALA A 126 -0.10 14.28 4.86
CA ALA A 126 -0.60 12.91 4.85
C ALA A 126 -2.09 12.80 5.17
N GLN A 127 -2.69 11.70 4.72
CA GLN A 127 -3.95 11.15 5.17
C GLN A 127 -3.63 9.81 5.85
N LEU A 128 -3.72 9.74 7.18
CA LEU A 128 -3.33 8.57 7.98
C LEU A 128 -4.52 7.87 8.66
N ASP A 129 -5.75 8.39 8.53
CA ASP A 129 -6.92 7.77 9.15
C ASP A 129 -7.33 6.51 8.37
N TRP A 130 -7.06 5.35 8.96
CA TRP A 130 -7.41 4.07 8.36
C TRP A 130 -8.91 3.93 8.07
N ARG A 131 -9.77 4.56 8.88
CA ARG A 131 -11.23 4.55 8.71
C ARG A 131 -11.66 5.29 7.44
N ILE A 132 -10.83 6.18 6.91
CA ILE A 132 -11.04 6.88 5.65
C ILE A 132 -10.37 6.11 4.50
N ILE A 133 -9.11 5.72 4.68
CA ILE A 133 -8.28 5.10 3.63
C ILE A 133 -8.85 3.76 3.18
N GLU A 134 -9.28 2.92 4.12
CA GLU A 134 -9.72 1.56 3.82
C GLU A 134 -10.98 1.48 2.95
N PRO A 135 -12.10 2.13 3.30
CA PRO A 135 -13.28 2.11 2.45
C PRO A 135 -13.03 2.80 1.10
N LEU A 136 -12.25 3.89 1.08
CA LEU A 136 -11.83 4.56 -0.16
C LEU A 136 -11.11 3.59 -1.10
N ALA A 137 -10.11 2.87 -0.58
CA ALA A 137 -9.30 1.96 -1.36
C ALA A 137 -10.10 0.79 -1.94
N ARG A 138 -11.00 0.20 -1.14
CA ARG A 138 -11.91 -0.87 -1.60
C ARG A 138 -12.83 -0.38 -2.70
N LYS A 139 -13.48 0.77 -2.48
CA LYS A 139 -14.36 1.39 -3.46
C LYS A 139 -13.63 1.63 -4.77
N TYR A 140 -12.43 2.21 -4.70
CA TYR A 140 -11.61 2.49 -5.87
C TYR A 140 -11.27 1.23 -6.68
N VAL A 141 -10.82 0.14 -6.01
CA VAL A 141 -10.53 -1.12 -6.70
C VAL A 141 -11.80 -1.75 -7.29
N ALA A 142 -12.93 -1.69 -6.60
CA ALA A 142 -14.21 -2.18 -7.10
C ALA A 142 -14.65 -1.43 -8.36
N GLU A 143 -14.56 -0.09 -8.37
CA GLU A 143 -14.87 0.74 -9.53
C GLU A 143 -13.95 0.43 -10.71
N LYS A 144 -12.64 0.28 -10.49
CA LYS A 144 -11.69 -0.13 -11.53
C LYS A 144 -12.00 -1.52 -12.08
N THR A 145 -12.45 -2.43 -11.22
CA THR A 145 -12.86 -3.78 -11.62
C THR A 145 -14.10 -3.72 -12.50
N ALA A 146 -15.12 -2.97 -12.09
CA ALA A 146 -16.36 -2.78 -12.87
C ALA A 146 -16.10 -2.10 -14.23
N ALA A 147 -15.11 -1.19 -14.29
CA ALA A 147 -14.66 -0.57 -15.53
C ALA A 147 -13.78 -1.48 -16.41
N GLY A 148 -13.59 -2.76 -16.05
CA GLY A 148 -12.83 -3.72 -16.84
C GLY A 148 -11.31 -3.52 -16.80
N ARG A 149 -10.77 -2.73 -15.85
CA ARG A 149 -9.35 -2.37 -15.78
C ARG A 149 -8.40 -3.59 -15.78
N TYR A 150 -8.88 -4.73 -15.29
CA TYR A 150 -8.11 -5.96 -15.13
C TYR A 150 -8.51 -7.09 -16.12
N ALA A 151 -9.41 -6.82 -17.07
CA ALA A 151 -9.95 -7.86 -17.96
C ALA A 151 -9.03 -8.23 -19.13
N GLY A 152 -8.14 -7.32 -19.56
CA GLY A 152 -7.27 -7.50 -20.72
C GLY A 152 -5.80 -7.67 -20.37
N SER A 153 -5.07 -8.48 -21.15
CA SER A 153 -3.62 -8.67 -21.00
C SER A 153 -2.83 -7.36 -21.16
N VAL A 154 -3.21 -6.51 -22.12
CA VAL A 154 -2.58 -5.21 -22.36
C VAL A 154 -2.82 -4.24 -21.20
N SER A 155 -4.05 -4.17 -20.67
CA SER A 155 -4.35 -3.30 -19.54
C SER A 155 -3.58 -3.74 -18.29
N MET A 156 -3.34 -5.04 -18.11
CA MET A 156 -2.53 -5.54 -17.00
C MET A 156 -1.07 -5.09 -17.04
N LEU A 157 -0.52 -4.73 -18.21
CA LEU A 157 0.84 -4.19 -18.38
C LEU A 157 0.97 -2.70 -18.06
N LEU A 158 -0.15 -1.96 -18.06
CA LEU A 158 -0.15 -0.54 -17.71
C LEU A 158 0.21 -0.33 -16.22
N PRO A 159 0.82 0.82 -15.87
CA PRO A 159 0.95 1.24 -14.48
C PRO A 159 -0.36 1.07 -13.72
N LYS A 160 -0.30 0.56 -12.49
CA LYS A 160 -1.52 0.25 -11.74
C LYS A 160 -2.23 1.54 -11.32
N PRO A 161 -3.57 1.52 -11.33
CA PRO A 161 -4.38 2.66 -10.95
C PRO A 161 -3.89 3.27 -9.63
N THR A 162 -3.76 4.59 -9.61
CA THR A 162 -3.29 5.34 -8.45
C THR A 162 -4.28 6.43 -8.07
N TRP A 163 -4.76 6.37 -6.85
CA TRP A 163 -5.53 7.45 -6.23
C TRP A 163 -4.65 8.29 -5.30
N ASP A 164 -4.72 9.61 -5.39
CA ASP A 164 -4.11 10.53 -4.43
C ASP A 164 -5.13 10.89 -3.36
N ALA A 165 -4.98 10.32 -2.16
CA ALA A 165 -5.88 10.58 -1.04
C ALA A 165 -5.61 11.94 -0.36
N ILE A 166 -4.48 12.59 -0.67
CA ILE A 166 -4.16 13.94 -0.19
C ILE A 166 -4.87 14.97 -1.07
N GLU A 167 -4.84 14.77 -2.39
CA GLU A 167 -5.46 15.68 -3.36
C GLU A 167 -6.89 15.28 -3.75
N GLY A 168 -7.37 14.11 -3.31
CA GLY A 168 -8.73 13.63 -3.56
C GLY A 168 -9.02 13.29 -5.01
N ARG A 169 -8.02 12.81 -5.76
CA ARG A 169 -8.16 12.56 -7.20
C ARG A 169 -7.36 11.38 -7.70
N GLU A 170 -7.77 10.83 -8.83
CA GLU A 170 -6.98 9.88 -9.58
C GLU A 170 -5.78 10.56 -10.24
N THR A 171 -4.63 9.87 -10.23
CA THR A 171 -3.39 10.32 -10.87
C THR A 171 -2.90 9.36 -11.95
N VAL A 172 -3.32 8.08 -11.87
CA VAL A 172 -3.06 7.05 -12.88
C VAL A 172 -4.33 6.21 -13.03
N PRO A 173 -4.88 6.06 -14.25
CA PRO A 173 -6.12 5.32 -14.49
C PRO A 173 -6.03 3.79 -14.51
#